data_AF-A0A7X1AMT3-F1
#
_entry.id   AF-A0A7X1AMT3-F1
#
_cell.length_a   1.000
_cell.length_b   1.000
_cell.length_c   1.000
_cell.angle_alpha   90.00
_cell.angle_beta   90.00
_cell.angle_gamma   90.00
#
_symmetry.space_group_name_H-M   'P 1'
#
loop_
_entity.id
_entity.type
_entity.pdbx_description
1 polymer ?
#
loop_
_entity_poly.entity_id
_entity_poly.type
_entity_poly.pdbx_seq_one_letter_code
_entity_poly.pdbx_strand_id
1 'polypeptide(L)'
;MALESTIRRRLSSNARFSEAESERVVRLTRVYAEAVELFGGDERAALLWPNTPADYLPDQPAIWLVRLSVMDSGARLIASHIRRTAHCIF
;
A
#
# COMPACT_ATOMS: atom_id res chain seq x y z
N MET A 1 -8.92 13.48 -6.78
CA MET A 1 -9.67 12.64 -7.74
C MET A 1 -9.00 12.47 -9.11
N ALA A 2 -7.94 13.20 -9.50
CA ALA A 2 -7.35 13.12 -10.86
C ALA A 2 -6.31 12.00 -11.09
N LEU A 3 -5.75 11.40 -10.03
CA LEU A 3 -4.65 10.44 -10.14
C LEU A 3 -5.11 9.03 -10.50
N GLU A 4 -6.24 8.60 -9.92
CA GLU A 4 -6.80 7.27 -10.12
C GLU A 4 -7.31 7.07 -11.57
N SER A 5 -7.89 8.12 -12.17
CA SER A 5 -8.32 8.10 -13.57
C SER A 5 -7.14 8.03 -14.54
N THR A 6 -5.99 8.62 -14.19
CA THR A 6 -4.79 8.60 -15.04
C THR A 6 -4.16 7.20 -15.07
N ILE A 7 -4.06 6.53 -13.92
CA ILE A 7 -3.54 5.17 -13.81
C ILE A 7 -4.46 4.17 -14.51
N ARG A 8 -5.79 4.26 -14.26
CA ARG A 8 -6.78 3.40 -14.95
C ARG A 8 -6.73 3.58 -16.47
N ARG A 9 -6.61 4.81 -16.97
CA ARG A 9 -6.47 5.08 -18.41
C ARG A 9 -5.21 4.46 -19.03
N ARG A 10 -4.07 4.48 -18.33
CA ARG A 10 -2.81 3.93 -18.84
C ARG A 10 -2.80 2.39 -18.85
N LEU A 11 -3.43 1.77 -17.85
CA LEU A 11 -3.69 0.32 -17.84
C LEU A 11 -4.57 -0.11 -19.02
N SER A 12 -5.60 0.69 -19.35
CA SER A 12 -6.46 0.43 -20.52
C SER A 12 -5.78 0.71 -21.87
N SER A 13 -4.70 1.48 -21.92
CA SER A 13 -4.03 1.89 -23.16
C SER A 13 -2.78 1.06 -23.52
N ASN A 14 -2.47 0.00 -22.77
CA ASN A 14 -1.28 -0.86 -22.95
C ASN A 14 0.04 -0.07 -23.05
N ALA A 15 0.10 1.11 -22.44
CA ALA A 15 1.30 1.95 -22.45
C ALA A 15 2.22 1.51 -21.29
N ARG A 16 3.52 1.38 -21.56
CA ARG A 16 4.51 1.07 -20.50
C ARG A 16 4.43 2.12 -19.40
N PHE A 17 4.46 1.66 -18.15
CA PHE A 17 4.64 2.55 -17.01
C PHE A 17 5.94 3.35 -17.15
N SER A 18 5.91 4.61 -16.75
CA SER A 18 7.12 5.38 -16.49
C SER A 18 7.93 4.75 -15.36
N GLU A 19 9.19 5.16 -15.23
CA GLU A 19 10.08 4.72 -14.14
C GLU A 19 9.45 5.00 -12.76
N ALA A 20 8.92 6.20 -12.55
CA ALA A 20 8.27 6.59 -11.30
C ALA A 20 7.00 5.78 -10.99
N GLU A 21 6.22 5.42 -12.01
CA GLU A 21 5.06 4.55 -11.86
C GLU A 21 5.48 3.12 -11.52
N SER A 22 6.51 2.61 -12.20
CA SER A 22 7.07 1.27 -11.94
C SER A 22 7.63 1.16 -10.52
N GLU A 23 8.38 2.17 -10.07
CA GLU A 23 8.94 2.22 -8.73
C GLU A 23 7.83 2.26 -7.66
N ARG A 24 6.75 3.00 -7.91
CA ARG A 24 5.58 3.01 -7.02
C ARG A 24 4.91 1.65 -6.92
N VAL A 25 4.76 0.93 -8.03
CA VAL A 25 4.21 -0.43 -8.03
C VAL A 25 5.10 -1.35 -7.19
N VAL A 26 6.42 -1.29 -7.38
CA VAL A 26 7.37 -2.08 -6.57
C VAL A 26 7.23 -1.79 -5.07
N ARG A 27 7.10 -0.52 -4.68
CA ARG A 27 6.86 -0.16 -3.27
C ARG A 27 5.54 -0.73 -2.74
N LEU A 28 4.46 -0.66 -3.51
CA LEU A 28 3.17 -1.23 -3.14
C LEU A 28 3.23 -2.76 -2.99
N THR A 29 3.89 -3.46 -3.91
CA THR A 29 4.06 -4.92 -3.84
C THR A 29 4.83 -5.35 -2.60
N ARG A 30 5.86 -4.60 -2.19
CA ARG A 30 6.60 -4.89 -0.95
C ARG A 30 5.70 -4.76 0.28
N VAL A 31 4.92 -3.69 0.36
CA VAL A 31 3.97 -3.50 1.48
C VAL A 31 2.90 -4.58 1.49
N TYR A 32 2.39 -4.97 0.32
CA TYR A 32 1.44 -6.08 0.20
C TYR A 32 2.03 -7.40 0.67
N ALA A 33 3.26 -7.74 0.26
CA ALA A 33 3.94 -8.96 0.69
C ALA A 33 4.10 -9.00 2.22
N GLU A 34 4.52 -7.89 2.85
CA GLU A 34 4.58 -7.82 4.32
C GLU A 34 3.20 -7.99 4.98
N ALA A 35 2.13 -7.47 4.37
CA ALA A 35 0.78 -7.65 4.88
C ALA A 35 0.30 -9.11 4.76
N VAL A 36 0.59 -9.81 3.66
CA VAL A 36 0.24 -11.23 3.49
C VAL A 36 0.89 -12.08 4.59
N GLU A 37 2.17 -11.82 4.90
CA GLU A 37 2.86 -12.49 6.00
C GLU A 37 2.20 -12.21 7.36
N LEU A 38 1.80 -10.96 7.62
CA LEU A 38 1.09 -10.58 8.86
C LEU A 38 -0.23 -11.35 9.01
N PHE A 39 -0.97 -11.54 7.93
CA PHE A 39 -2.25 -12.27 7.94
C PHE A 39 -2.08 -13.79 7.76
N GLY A 40 -0.87 -14.34 7.98
CA GLY A 40 -0.62 -15.78 7.94
C GLY A 40 -0.85 -16.41 6.57
N GLY A 41 -0.62 -15.65 5.49
CA GLY A 41 -0.88 -16.09 4.12
C GLY A 41 -2.29 -15.77 3.62
N ASP A 42 -3.17 -15.15 4.42
CA ASP A 42 -4.49 -14.71 3.94
C ASP A 42 -4.36 -13.46 3.05
N GLU A 43 -4.21 -13.71 1.75
CA GLU A 43 -4.15 -12.68 0.71
C GLU A 43 -5.41 -11.79 0.67
N ARG A 44 -6.60 -12.33 0.97
CA ARG A 44 -7.84 -11.54 0.97
C ARG A 44 -7.85 -10.56 2.13
N ALA A 45 -7.45 -11.00 3.33
CA ALA A 45 -7.29 -10.12 4.47
C ALA A 45 -6.25 -9.02 4.19
N ALA A 46 -5.12 -9.40 3.58
CA ALA A 46 -4.08 -8.44 3.19
C ALA A 46 -4.54 -7.41 2.14
N LEU A 47 -5.44 -7.80 1.21
CA LEU A 47 -6.03 -6.87 0.23
C LEU A 47 -7.08 -5.93 0.83
N LEU A 48 -7.81 -6.37 1.87
CA LEU A 48 -8.88 -5.59 2.51
C LEU A 48 -8.35 -4.67 3.61
N TRP A 49 -7.29 -5.07 4.31
CA TRP A 49 -6.67 -4.30 5.39
C TRP A 49 -6.32 -2.85 5.02
N PRO A 50 -5.75 -2.53 3.85
CA PRO A 50 -5.49 -1.15 3.44
C PRO A 50 -6.73 -0.26 3.57
N ASN A 51 -7.91 -0.82 3.26
CA ASN A 51 -9.21 -0.14 3.28
C ASN A 51 -9.86 -0.09 4.67
N THR A 52 -9.19 -0.61 5.69
CA THR A 52 -9.65 -0.58 7.07
C THR A 52 -9.02 0.64 7.74
N PRO A 53 -9.81 1.51 8.41
CA PRO A 53 -9.25 2.56 9.25
C PRO A 53 -8.28 1.95 10.27
N ALA A 54 -7.07 2.48 10.36
CA ALA A 54 -6.10 2.04 11.35
C ALA A 54 -6.41 2.73 12.67
N ASP A 55 -6.77 1.97 13.71
CA ASP A 55 -7.11 2.50 15.05
C ASP A 55 -6.00 3.38 15.66
N TYR A 56 -4.74 3.17 15.23
CA TYR A 56 -3.55 3.88 15.71
C TYR A 56 -3.09 5.02 14.78
N LEU A 57 -3.76 5.23 13.64
CA LEU A 57 -3.62 6.42 12.79
C LEU A 57 -4.97 7.14 12.74
N PRO A 58 -5.40 7.75 13.88
CA PRO A 58 -6.62 8.53 13.90
C PRO A 58 -6.56 9.57 12.77
N ASP A 59 -7.67 9.70 12.05
CA ASP A 59 -7.87 10.64 10.94
C ASP A 59 -7.22 10.28 9.59
N GLN A 60 -6.56 9.13 9.44
CA GLN A 60 -6.11 8.68 8.12
C GLN A 60 -7.21 7.92 7.36
N PRO A 61 -7.53 8.30 6.11
CA PRO A 61 -8.54 7.62 5.33
C PRO A 61 -8.07 6.20 4.96
N ALA A 62 -9.03 5.30 4.75
CA ALA A 62 -8.87 3.94 4.24
C ALA A 62 -8.05 3.80 2.92
N ILE A 63 -7.64 4.88 2.26
CA ILE A 63 -6.77 4.85 1.07
C ILE A 63 -5.32 5.27 1.36
N TRP A 64 -4.93 5.31 2.64
CA TRP A 64 -3.62 5.78 3.10
C TRP A 64 -2.44 5.04 2.44
N LEU A 65 -2.60 3.76 2.11
CA LEU A 65 -1.53 2.93 1.57
C LEU A 65 -1.05 3.38 0.18
N VAL A 66 -2.00 3.72 -0.71
CA VAL A 66 -1.70 4.30 -2.04
C VAL A 66 -1.15 5.72 -1.91
N ARG A 67 -1.60 6.47 -0.91
CA ARG A 67 -1.17 7.85 -0.68
C ARG A 67 0.26 7.92 -0.15
N LEU A 68 0.61 7.05 0.79
CA LEU A 68 1.94 7.02 1.41
C LEU A 68 2.98 6.31 0.54
N SER A 69 2.59 5.37 -0.34
CA SER A 69 3.53 4.73 -1.27
C SER A 69 4.07 5.66 -2.37
N VAL A 70 3.51 6.89 -2.47
CA VAL A 70 4.03 7.97 -3.32
C VAL A 70 5.50 8.28 -2.97
N MET A 71 5.88 8.18 -1.70
CA MET A 71 7.24 8.42 -1.22
C MET A 71 7.83 7.14 -0.62
N ASP A 72 9.14 6.95 -0.76
CA ASP A 72 9.84 5.80 -0.17
C ASP A 72 9.75 5.79 1.36
N SER A 73 9.90 6.96 1.99
CA SER A 73 9.73 7.13 3.44
C SER A 73 8.33 6.74 3.91
N GLY A 74 7.30 7.11 3.14
CA GLY A 74 5.93 6.73 3.40
C GLY A 74 5.76 5.21 3.34
N ALA A 75 6.23 4.55 2.27
CA ALA A 75 6.18 3.09 2.14
C ALA A 75 6.91 2.36 3.28
N ARG A 76 8.08 2.85 3.69
CA ARG A 76 8.84 2.28 4.82
C ARG A 76 8.13 2.45 6.16
N LEU A 77 7.44 3.57 6.37
CA LEU A 77 6.65 3.79 7.57
C LEU A 77 5.54 2.74 7.70
N ILE A 78 4.88 2.40 6.58
CA ILE A 78 3.85 1.35 6.54
C ILE A 78 4.45 -0.02 6.88
N ALA A 79 5.52 -0.39 6.18
CA ALA A 79 6.20 -1.66 6.38
C ALA A 79 6.70 -1.84 7.83
N SER A 80 7.32 -0.79 8.39
CA SER A 80 7.72 -0.79 9.79
C SER A 80 6.53 -0.97 10.74
N HIS A 81 5.37 -0.42 10.39
CA HIS A 81 4.18 -0.57 11.21
C HIS A 81 3.63 -2.00 11.13
N ILE A 82 3.51 -2.57 9.94
CA ILE A 82 3.09 -3.97 9.73
C ILE A 82 3.95 -4.91 10.58
N ARG A 83 5.28 -4.75 10.52
CA ARG A 83 6.21 -5.56 11.33
C ARG A 83 6.02 -5.38 12.83
N ARG A 84 5.80 -4.16 13.31
CA ARG A 84 5.55 -3.90 14.73
C ARG A 84 4.28 -4.59 15.21
N THR A 85 3.20 -4.49 14.43
CA THR A 85 1.93 -5.20 14.71
C THR A 85 2.09 -6.71 14.65
N ALA A 86 2.83 -7.25 13.67
CA ALA A 86 3.13 -8.69 13.57
C ALA A 86 3.88 -9.23 14.79
N HIS A 87 4.69 -8.39 15.44
CA HIS A 87 5.49 -8.75 16.61
C HIS A 87 4.88 -8.27 17.94
N CYS A 88 3.64 -7.75 17.94
CA CYS A 88 2.98 -7.17 19.13
C CYS A 88 3.81 -6.07 19.82
N ILE A 89 4.56 -5.29 19.05
CA ILE A 89 5.36 -4.16 19.53
C ILE A 89 4.54 -2.88 19.29
N PHE A 90 4.06 -2.25 20.36
CA PHE A 90 3.28 -0.99 20.31
C PHE A 90 4.19 0.22 20.54
#